data_AF-A0A4R6CQM4-F1
#
_entry.id   AF-A0A4R6CQM4-F1
#
_cell.length_a   1.000
_cell.length_b   1.000
_cell.length_c   1.000
_cell.angle_alpha   90.00
_cell.angle_beta   90.00
_cell.angle_gamma   90.00
#
_symmetry.space_group_name_H-M   'P 1'
#
loop_
_entity.id
_entity.type
_entity.pdbx_description
1 polymer ?
#
loop_
_entity_poly.entity_id
_entity_poly.type
_entity_poly.pdbx_seq_one_letter_code
_entity_poly.pdbx_strand_id
1 'polypeptide(L)'
;FTLIGGRLDYVNAREIGAVVYKRRQHVINLFVAQTASTERKTAKVSTLQGFNIRRWSDRGLNYWAVSDLGADELTEFGDKFESAMRANKEG
;
A
#
# COMPACT_ATOMS: atom_id res chain seq x y z
N PHE A 1 -4.67 3.73 11.98
CA PHE A 1 -3.52 2.92 11.54
C PHE A 1 -2.28 3.61 12.06
N THR A 2 -1.41 2.88 12.75
CA THR A 2 -0.19 3.45 13.33
C THR A 2 0.98 3.10 12.42
N LEU A 3 1.73 4.12 11.97
CA LEU A 3 3.00 3.91 11.29
C LEU A 3 4.02 3.37 12.31
N ILE A 4 4.64 2.24 12.02
CA ILE A 4 5.62 1.61 12.92
C ILE A 4 7.03 1.53 12.31
N GLY A 5 7.19 1.88 11.04
CA GLY A 5 8.50 1.99 10.42
C GLY A 5 8.45 2.02 8.90
N GLY A 6 9.62 2.12 8.29
CA GLY A 6 9.83 2.02 6.86
C GLY A 6 11.16 1.34 6.56
N ARG A 7 11.26 0.71 5.39
CA ARG A 7 12.47 0.10 4.87
C ARG A 7 12.53 0.24 3.35
N LEU A 8 13.74 0.12 2.82
CA LEU A 8 14.00 0.01 1.39
C LEU A 8 14.43 -1.42 1.10
N ASP A 9 13.61 -2.14 0.32
CA ASP A 9 13.89 -3.51 -0.11
C ASP A 9 14.38 -3.50 -1.57
N TYR A 10 15.14 -4.52 -1.96
CA TYR A 10 15.55 -4.75 -3.35
C TYR A 10 14.95 -6.05 -3.87
N VAL A 11 14.13 -5.97 -4.92
CA VAL A 11 13.54 -7.13 -5.61
C VAL A 11 13.96 -7.12 -7.07
N ASN A 12 14.67 -8.14 -7.53
CA ASN A 12 15.20 -8.21 -8.90
C ASN A 12 16.00 -6.95 -9.30
N ALA A 13 16.88 -6.49 -8.41
CA ALA A 13 17.66 -5.25 -8.56
C ALA A 13 16.83 -3.96 -8.72
N ARG A 14 15.54 -3.99 -8.37
CA ARG A 14 14.67 -2.81 -8.31
C ARG A 14 14.39 -2.44 -6.88
N GLU A 15 14.47 -1.15 -6.60
CA GLU A 15 14.12 -0.54 -5.32
C GLU A 15 12.61 -0.60 -5.08
N ILE A 16 12.24 -1.11 -3.90
CA ILE A 16 10.87 -1.20 -3.43
C ILE A 16 10.81 -0.57 -2.04
N GLY A 17 10.06 0.52 -1.91
CA GLY A 17 9.77 1.08 -0.60
C GLY A 17 8.78 0.18 0.13
N ALA A 18 9.03 -0.12 1.40
CA ALA A 18 8.09 -0.81 2.26
C ALA A 18 7.82 0.02 3.50
N VAL A 19 6.56 0.42 3.67
CA VAL A 19 6.09 1.16 4.84
C VAL A 19 5.23 0.22 5.69
N VAL A 20 5.54 0.11 6.97
CA VAL A 20 4.90 -0.85 7.85
C VAL A 20 3.95 -0.12 8.79
N TYR A 21 2.69 -0.53 8.75
CA TYR A 21 1.64 -0.04 9.65
C TYR A 21 1.11 -1.16 10.54
N LYS A 22 0.44 -0.78 11.62
CA LYS A 22 -0.23 -1.70 12.53
C LYS A 22 -1.67 -1.26 12.81
N ARG A 23 -2.59 -2.23 12.93
CA ARG A 23 -3.95 -2.08 13.47
C ARG A 23 -4.20 -3.22 14.46
N ARG A 24 -4.33 -2.89 15.75
CA ARG A 24 -4.39 -3.89 16.84
C ARG A 24 -3.19 -4.82 16.77
N GLN A 25 -3.34 -6.12 16.58
CA GLN A 25 -2.21 -7.06 16.41
C GLN A 25 -1.79 -7.28 14.95
N HIS A 26 -2.58 -6.80 13.99
CA HIS A 26 -2.34 -7.06 12.57
C HIS A 26 -1.36 -6.05 11.98
N VAL A 27 -0.40 -6.57 11.23
CA VAL A 27 0.60 -5.79 10.50
C VAL A 27 0.12 -5.60 9.06
N ILE A 28 0.33 -4.40 8.54
CA ILE A 28 0.06 -4.05 7.15
C ILE A 28 1.40 -3.66 6.52
N ASN A 29 1.83 -4.41 5.51
CA ASN A 29 2.96 -4.02 4.67
C ASN A 29 2.43 -3.26 3.46
N LEU A 30 2.81 -1.99 3.33
CA LEU A 30 2.55 -1.19 2.14
C LEU A 30 3.82 -1.14 1.30
N PHE A 31 3.83 -1.88 0.19
CA PHE A 31 4.89 -1.82 -0.80
C PHE A 31 4.61 -0.73 -1.83
N VAL A 32 5.66 0.00 -2.21
CA VAL A 32 5.62 1.10 -3.17
C VAL A 32 6.76 0.88 -4.17
N ALA A 33 6.41 0.82 -5.46
CA ALA A 33 7.40 0.65 -6.53
C ALA A 33 7.17 1.68 -7.62
N GLN A 34 8.26 2.19 -8.21
CA GLN A 34 8.16 2.98 -9.42
C GLN A 34 7.68 2.12 -10.59
N THR A 35 6.88 2.73 -11.46
CA THR A 35 6.38 2.13 -12.69
C THR A 35 6.50 3.13 -13.84
N ALA A 36 6.78 2.63 -15.04
CA ALA A 36 6.88 3.46 -16.24
C ALA A 36 5.53 4.08 -16.65
N SER A 37 4.42 3.47 -16.23
CA SER A 37 3.08 4.00 -16.51
C SER A 37 2.65 4.99 -15.43
N THR A 38 2.23 6.19 -15.86
CA THR A 38 1.60 7.20 -15.01
C THR A 38 0.08 7.05 -14.93
N GLU A 39 -0.49 6.05 -15.62
CA GLU A 39 -1.93 5.79 -15.63
C GLU A 39 -2.43 5.41 -14.23
N ARG A 40 -3.51 6.06 -13.81
CA ARG A 40 -4.20 5.72 -12.55
C ARG A 40 -4.98 4.43 -12.74
N LYS A 41 -4.73 3.43 -11.90
CA LYS A 41 -5.56 2.21 -11.82
C LYS A 41 -6.29 2.19 -10.49
N THR A 42 -7.61 2.05 -10.58
CA THR A 42 -8.48 1.91 -9.40
C THR A 42 -8.08 0.71 -8.55
N ALA A 43 -8.26 0.86 -7.24
CA ALA A 43 -7.93 -0.18 -6.29
C ALA A 43 -8.71 -1.48 -6.56
N LYS A 44 -8.00 -2.60 -6.45
CA LYS A 44 -8.57 -3.94 -6.47
C LYS A 44 -8.07 -4.71 -5.25
N VAL A 45 -8.95 -5.48 -4.63
CA VAL A 45 -8.63 -6.38 -3.53
C VAL A 45 -8.66 -7.82 -4.02
N SER A 46 -7.67 -8.61 -3.63
CA SER A 46 -7.59 -10.05 -3.86
C SER A 46 -7.09 -10.74 -2.60
N THR A 47 -7.49 -11.99 -2.40
CA THR A 47 -7.03 -12.80 -1.27
C THR A 47 -6.06 -13.88 -1.75
N LEU A 48 -4.96 -14.07 -1.03
CA LEU A 48 -3.97 -15.10 -1.30
C LEU A 48 -3.47 -15.67 0.03
N GLN A 49 -3.65 -16.99 0.23
CA GLN A 49 -3.13 -17.72 1.41
C GLN A 49 -3.51 -17.08 2.76
N GLY A 50 -4.75 -16.58 2.88
CA GLY A 50 -5.24 -15.93 4.11
C GLY A 50 -4.86 -14.45 4.25
N PHE A 51 -4.11 -13.88 3.31
CA PHE A 51 -3.81 -12.45 3.26
C PHE A 51 -4.68 -11.74 2.24
N ASN A 52 -5.19 -10.57 2.62
CA ASN A 52 -5.79 -9.64 1.69
C ASN A 52 -4.72 -8.73 1.10
N ILE A 53 -4.85 -8.47 -0.20
CA ILE A 53 -3.92 -7.68 -0.99
C ILE A 53 -4.73 -6.62 -1.72
N ARG A 54 -4.59 -5.35 -1.33
CA ARG A 54 -5.15 -4.20 -2.05
C ARG A 54 -4.09 -3.60 -2.95
N ARG A 55 -4.37 -3.47 -4.25
CA ARG A 55 -3.43 -2.97 -5.26
C ARG A 55 -4.03 -1.82 -6.04
N TRP A 56 -3.25 -0.77 -6.25
CA TRP A 56 -3.63 0.39 -7.07
C TRP A 56 -2.38 1.02 -7.68
N SER A 57 -2.58 1.91 -8.66
CA SER A 57 -1.49 2.75 -9.18
C SER A 57 -1.93 4.19 -9.25
N ASP A 58 -1.01 5.10 -8.93
CA ASP A 58 -1.22 6.53 -9.06
C ASP A 58 0.13 7.22 -9.29
N ARG A 59 0.20 8.13 -10.27
CA ARG A 59 1.35 9.03 -10.50
C ARG A 59 2.71 8.33 -10.63
N GLY A 60 2.78 7.26 -11.42
CA GLY A 60 4.05 6.54 -11.65
C GLY A 60 4.47 5.63 -10.49
N LEU A 61 3.59 5.42 -9.51
CA LEU A 61 3.79 4.51 -8.39
C LEU A 61 2.74 3.40 -8.39
N ASN A 62 3.20 2.17 -8.22
CA ASN A 62 2.35 1.03 -7.91
C ASN A 62 2.40 0.76 -6.41
N TYR A 63 1.24 0.43 -5.84
CA TYR A 63 1.06 0.20 -4.42
C TYR A 63 0.46 -1.19 -4.18
N TRP A 64 0.94 -1.85 -3.13
CA TRP A 64 0.37 -3.10 -2.62
C TRP A 64 0.29 -3.03 -1.10
N ALA A 65 -0.92 -2.97 -0.55
CA ALA A 65 -1.14 -3.17 0.88
C ALA A 65 -1.45 -4.65 1.12
N VAL A 66 -0.67 -5.31 1.99
CA VAL A 66 -0.79 -6.73 2.30
C VAL A 66 -0.97 -6.91 3.81
N SER A 67 -2.02 -7.61 4.22
CA SER A 67 -2.31 -7.88 5.63
C SER A 67 -3.27 -9.06 5.79
N ASP A 68 -3.25 -9.70 6.95
CA ASP A 68 -4.26 -10.66 7.41
C ASP A 68 -5.54 -9.99 7.95
N LEU A 69 -5.58 -8.64 7.98
CA LEU A 69 -6.81 -7.87 8.23
C LEU A 69 -7.95 -8.27 7.28
N GLY A 70 -9.19 -8.12 7.77
CA GLY A 70 -10.39 -8.24 6.93
C GLY A 70 -10.34 -7.29 5.72
N ALA A 71 -10.93 -7.71 4.60
CA ALA A 71 -10.85 -6.98 3.33
C ALA A 71 -11.38 -5.54 3.41
N ASP A 72 -12.43 -5.31 4.20
CA ASP A 72 -13.00 -3.98 4.41
C ASP A 72 -12.05 -3.08 5.23
N GLU A 73 -11.40 -3.62 6.26
CA GLU A 73 -10.42 -2.89 7.05
C GLU A 73 -9.16 -2.56 6.24
N LEU A 74 -8.75 -3.44 5.33
CA LEU A 74 -7.63 -3.19 4.41
C LEU A 74 -8.01 -2.16 3.32
N THR A 75 -9.28 -2.15 2.89
CA THR A 75 -9.80 -1.14 1.98
C THR A 75 -9.81 0.24 2.65
N GLU A 76 -10.32 0.31 3.88
CA GLU A 76 -10.32 1.52 4.70
C GLU A 76 -8.90 2.08 4.89
N PHE A 77 -7.90 1.21 5.09
CA PHE A 77 -6.48 1.61 5.13
C PHE A 77 -6.05 2.31 3.84
N GLY A 78 -6.29 1.65 2.70
CA GLY A 78 -5.88 2.17 1.39
C GLY A 78 -6.54 3.49 1.05
N ASP A 79 -7.83 3.64 1.34
CA ASP A 79 -8.59 4.88 1.07
C ASP A 79 -8.05 6.04 1.91
N LYS A 80 -7.79 5.80 3.21
CA LYS A 80 -7.19 6.82 4.10
C LYS A 80 -5.78 7.20 3.64
N PHE A 81 -4.97 6.23 3.20
CA PHE A 81 -3.64 6.49 2.67
C PHE A 81 -3.70 7.34 1.39
N GLU A 82 -4.55 6.97 0.42
CA GLU A 82 -4.72 7.73 -0.82
C GLU A 82 -5.22 9.16 -0.56
N SER A 83 -6.13 9.33 0.40
CA SER A 83 -6.61 10.65 0.82
C SER A 83 -5.48 11.51 1.41
N ALA A 84 -4.70 10.95 2.34
CA ALA A 84 -3.56 11.65 2.94
C ALA A 84 -2.49 12.04 1.90
N MET A 85 -2.20 11.16 0.94
CA MET A 85 -1.26 11.45 -0.16
C MET A 85 -1.75 12.56 -1.10
N ARG A 86 -3.07 12.75 -1.24
CA ARG A 86 -3.63 13.88 -1.99
C ARG A 86 -3.52 15.18 -1.18
N ALA A 87 -3.89 15.15 0.09
CA ALA A 87 -3.85 16.32 0.98
C ALA A 87 -2.44 16.89 1.14
N ASN A 88 -1.42 16.03 1.31
CA ASN A 88 -0.02 16.45 1.43
C ASN A 88 0.57 17.08 0.15
N LYS A 89 -0.16 17.03 -0.97
CA LYS A 89 0.26 17.66 -2.22
C LYS A 89 -0.31 19.08 -2.40
N GLU A 90 -1.37 19.41 -1.66
CA GLU A 90 -2.11 20.67 -1.79
C GLU A 90 -1.69 21.73 -0.75
N GLY A 91 -0.70 21.44 0.09
CA GLY A 91 -0.03 22.38 0.99
C GLY A 91 1.44 22.52 0.65
#